data_AF-A0A929GDA4-F1
#
_entry.id   AF-A0A929GDA4-F1
#
_cell.length_a   1.000
_cell.length_b   1.000
_cell.length_c   1.000
_cell.angle_alpha   90.00
_cell.angle_beta   90.00
_cell.angle_gamma   90.00
#
_symmetry.space_group_name_H-M   'P 1'
#
loop_
_entity.id
_entity.type
_entity.pdbx_description
1 polymer ?
#
loop_
_entity_poly.entity_id
_entity_poly.type
_entity_poly.pdbx_seq_one_letter_code
_entity_poly.pdbx_strand_id
1 'polypeptide(L)'
;MTDIVITILLGLAMLIGLATTIIPAIPDLGLILISALGYGLLVGWGENGWWLFTIIVVLGLAGQAAEMVLSGMGARRGGASWLSTFGGLAAGVIGLFVFGPLGLIAGLLLGTFLLEFARHKNADEAMRA
;
A
#
# COMPACT_ATOMS: atom_id res chain seq x y z
N MET A 1 10.76 -29.18 -15.01
CA MET A 1 11.40 -28.65 -13.78
C MET A 1 11.26 -27.14 -13.67
N THR A 2 11.44 -26.40 -14.77
CA THR A 2 11.30 -24.93 -14.81
C THR A 2 9.95 -24.43 -14.28
N ASP A 3 8.84 -25.06 -14.69
CA ASP A 3 7.49 -24.62 -14.28
C ASP A 3 7.26 -24.75 -12.77
N ILE A 4 7.79 -25.81 -12.16
CA ILE A 4 7.74 -26.03 -10.71
C ILE A 4 8.49 -24.91 -9.99
N VAL A 5 9.69 -24.55 -10.48
CA VAL A 5 10.49 -23.47 -9.90
C VAL A 5 9.77 -22.13 -10.01
N ILE A 6 9.20 -21.80 -11.18
CA ILE A 6 8.42 -20.57 -11.39
C ILE A 6 7.22 -20.55 -10.44
N THR A 7 6.50 -21.66 -10.31
CA THR A 7 5.34 -21.78 -9.41
C THR A 7 5.73 -21.53 -7.96
N ILE A 8 6.82 -22.13 -7.49
CA ILE A 8 7.33 -21.94 -6.12
C ILE A 8 7.73 -20.47 -5.91
N LEU A 9 8.48 -19.88 -6.85
CA LEU A 9 8.95 -18.49 -6.71
C LEU A 9 7.78 -17.50 -6.67
N LEU A 10 6.81 -17.63 -7.56
CA LEU A 10 5.64 -16.75 -7.58
C LEU A 10 4.73 -16.98 -6.38
N GLY A 11 4.57 -18.23 -5.93
CA GLY A 11 3.86 -18.56 -4.70
C GLY A 11 4.52 -17.92 -3.47
N LEU A 12 5.85 -17.96 -3.37
CA LEU A 12 6.60 -17.28 -2.32
C LEU A 12 6.45 -15.76 -2.41
N ALA A 13 6.50 -15.17 -3.61
CA ALA A 13 6.29 -13.74 -3.80
C ALA A 13 4.89 -13.31 -3.35
N MET A 14 3.85 -14.12 -3.61
CA MET A 14 2.50 -13.89 -3.08
C MET A 14 2.45 -13.95 -1.55
N LEU A 15 3.13 -14.91 -0.93
CA LEU A 15 3.21 -15.00 0.54
C LEU A 15 3.93 -13.79 1.14
N ILE A 16 4.97 -13.28 0.48
CA ILE A 16 5.63 -12.03 0.88
C ILE A 16 4.65 -10.86 0.76
N GLY A 17 3.93 -10.74 -0.36
CA GLY A 17 2.87 -9.73 -0.52
C GLY A 17 1.87 -9.76 0.63
N LEU A 18 1.39 -10.97 0.97
CA LEU A 18 0.48 -11.17 2.09
C LEU A 18 1.10 -10.82 3.46
N ALA A 19 2.39 -11.12 3.67
CA ALA A 19 3.06 -10.72 4.91
C ALA A 19 3.23 -9.19 5.00
N THR A 20 3.49 -8.55 3.85
CA THR A 20 3.70 -7.10 3.78
C THR A 20 2.44 -6.28 3.99
N THR A 21 1.24 -6.88 3.90
CA THR A 21 -0.04 -6.25 4.27
C THR A 21 -0.03 -5.69 5.71
N ILE A 22 0.77 -6.27 6.61
CA ILE A 22 0.89 -5.82 8.00
C ILE A 22 1.80 -4.58 8.11
N ILE A 23 2.74 -4.43 7.17
CA ILE A 23 3.74 -3.37 7.19
C ILE A 23 3.22 -2.18 6.36
N PRO A 24 2.94 -1.02 6.98
CA PRO A 24 2.48 0.14 6.24
C PRO A 24 3.49 0.55 5.16
N ALA A 25 2.99 1.00 4.01
CA ALA A 25 3.74 1.52 2.87
C ALA A 25 4.48 0.51 1.97
N ILE A 26 4.42 -0.80 2.24
CA ILE A 26 4.93 -1.81 1.29
C ILE A 26 3.79 -2.22 0.35
N PRO A 27 4.01 -2.27 -0.98
CA PRO A 27 2.98 -2.71 -1.92
C PRO A 27 2.71 -4.21 -1.77
N ASP A 28 1.60 -4.55 -1.13
CA ASP A 28 1.12 -5.90 -0.85
C ASP A 28 0.28 -6.44 -2.01
N LEU A 29 -0.87 -5.82 -2.31
CA LEU A 29 -1.84 -6.29 -3.29
C LEU A 29 -1.25 -6.23 -4.71
N GLY A 30 -0.43 -5.23 -4.98
CA GLY A 30 0.32 -5.11 -6.23
C GLY A 30 1.28 -6.29 -6.46
N LEU A 31 2.00 -6.72 -5.41
CA LEU A 31 2.93 -7.85 -5.50
C LEU A 31 2.17 -9.16 -5.74
N ILE A 32 1.05 -9.36 -5.05
CA ILE A 32 0.17 -10.52 -5.25
C ILE A 32 -0.38 -10.55 -6.69
N LEU A 33 -0.85 -9.40 -7.19
CA LEU A 33 -1.41 -9.30 -8.54
C LEU A 33 -0.36 -9.59 -9.61
N ILE A 34 0.82 -8.96 -9.53
CA ILE A 34 1.92 -9.21 -10.48
C ILE A 34 2.33 -10.68 -10.46
N SER A 35 2.41 -11.29 -9.28
CA SER A 35 2.78 -12.70 -9.14
C SER A 35 1.72 -13.62 -9.74
N ALA A 36 0.44 -13.32 -9.55
CA ALA A 36 -0.68 -14.06 -10.15
C ALA A 36 -0.63 -14.00 -11.67
N LEU A 37 -0.53 -12.79 -12.23
CA LEU A 37 -0.45 -12.59 -13.68
C LEU A 37 0.81 -13.23 -14.27
N GLY A 38 1.95 -13.12 -13.57
CA GLY A 38 3.19 -13.79 -13.94
C GLY A 38 3.02 -15.30 -14.04
N TYR A 39 2.28 -15.92 -13.13
CA TYR A 39 2.00 -17.35 -13.19
C TYR A 39 1.15 -17.67 -14.42
N GLY A 40 0.07 -16.91 -14.64
CA GLY A 40 -0.80 -17.09 -15.79
C GLY A 40 -0.11 -16.91 -17.14
N LEU A 41 0.88 -16.03 -17.23
CA LEU A 41 1.62 -15.75 -18.46
C LEU A 41 2.80 -16.71 -18.71
N LEU A 42 3.45 -17.20 -17.64
CA LEU A 42 4.66 -18.03 -17.74
C LEU A 42 4.37 -19.53 -17.67
N VAL A 43 3.42 -19.93 -16.81
CA VAL A 43 3.04 -21.35 -16.59
C VAL A 43 1.70 -21.65 -17.27
N GLY A 44 0.77 -20.70 -17.21
CA GLY A 44 -0.56 -20.88 -17.77
C GLY A 44 -1.56 -21.45 -16.78
N TRP A 45 -2.83 -21.08 -16.98
CA TRP A 45 -3.97 -21.57 -16.20
C TRP A 45 -4.81 -22.61 -16.95
N GLY A 46 -4.23 -23.27 -17.95
CA GLY A 46 -4.95 -24.20 -18.83
C GLY A 46 -5.93 -23.51 -19.78
N GLU A 47 -6.92 -24.26 -20.28
CA GLU A 47 -7.87 -23.81 -21.31
C GLU A 47 -8.71 -22.58 -20.91
N ASN A 48 -8.94 -22.37 -19.61
CA ASN A 48 -9.73 -21.26 -19.08
C ASN A 48 -8.90 -20.04 -18.67
N GLY A 49 -7.65 -19.95 -19.14
CA GLY A 49 -6.73 -18.91 -18.66
C GLY A 49 -7.17 -17.48 -18.94
N TRP A 50 -7.92 -17.24 -20.00
CA TRP A 50 -8.42 -15.90 -20.31
C TRP A 50 -9.49 -15.42 -19.30
N TRP A 51 -10.38 -16.31 -18.86
CA TRP A 51 -11.37 -15.98 -17.83
C TRP A 51 -10.71 -15.68 -16.49
N LEU A 52 -9.75 -16.53 -16.10
CA LEU A 52 -8.97 -16.32 -14.87
C LEU A 52 -8.19 -15.02 -14.92
N PHE A 53 -7.56 -14.71 -16.05
CA PHE A 53 -6.88 -13.43 -16.27
C PHE A 53 -7.81 -12.25 -16.02
N THR A 54 -8.97 -12.23 -16.70
CA THR A 54 -9.93 -11.13 -16.59
C THR A 54 -10.43 -10.96 -15.16
N ILE A 55 -10.79 -12.06 -14.49
CA ILE A 55 -11.27 -12.02 -13.10
C ILE A 55 -10.20 -11.49 -12.16
N ILE A 56 -8.96 -11.99 -12.27
CA ILE A 56 -7.85 -11.58 -11.42
C ILE A 56 -7.53 -10.09 -11.61
N VAL A 57 -7.48 -9.60 -12.85
CA VAL A 57 -7.23 -8.18 -13.14
C VAL A 57 -8.35 -7.31 -12.60
N VAL A 58 -9.61 -7.66 -12.87
CA VAL A 58 -10.77 -6.87 -12.42
C VAL A 58 -10.82 -6.80 -10.89
N LEU A 59 -10.67 -7.94 -10.21
CA LEU A 59 -10.68 -7.98 -8.75
C LEU A 59 -9.46 -7.27 -8.15
N GLY A 60 -8.28 -7.46 -8.74
CA GLY A 60 -7.05 -6.79 -8.28
C GLY A 60 -7.13 -5.27 -8.40
N LEU A 61 -7.61 -4.75 -9.53
CA LEU A 61 -7.80 -3.31 -9.73
C LEU A 61 -8.91 -2.75 -8.84
N ALA A 62 -10.02 -3.49 -8.67
CA ALA A 62 -11.09 -3.10 -7.77
C ALA A 62 -10.61 -3.07 -6.30
N GLY A 63 -9.80 -4.05 -5.88
CA GLY A 63 -9.17 -4.08 -4.56
C GLY A 63 -8.25 -2.89 -4.34
N GLN A 64 -7.33 -2.60 -5.28
CA GLN A 64 -6.46 -1.43 -5.23
C GLN A 64 -7.26 -0.12 -5.12
N ALA A 65 -8.30 0.02 -5.96
CA ALA A 65 -9.15 1.21 -5.94
C ALA A 65 -9.88 1.34 -4.60
N ALA A 66 -10.44 0.25 -4.08
CA ALA A 66 -11.11 0.25 -2.79
C ALA A 66 -10.14 0.63 -1.67
N GLU A 67 -8.91 0.14 -1.69
CA GLU A 67 -7.89 0.46 -0.70
C GLU A 67 -7.49 1.94 -0.74
N MET A 68 -7.27 2.50 -1.94
CA MET A 68 -7.01 3.93 -2.10
C MET A 68 -8.17 4.80 -1.61
N VAL A 69 -9.41 4.42 -1.93
CA VAL A 69 -10.63 5.14 -1.51
C VAL A 69 -10.83 5.04 0.00
N LEU A 70 -10.72 3.85 0.58
CA LEU A 70 -10.93 3.61 2.01
C LEU A 70 -9.83 4.25 2.85
N SER A 71 -8.57 4.15 2.43
CA SER A 71 -7.44 4.83 3.08
C SER A 71 -7.59 6.36 2.99
N GLY A 72 -7.93 6.88 1.81
CA GLY A 72 -8.19 8.32 1.63
C GLY A 72 -9.39 8.82 2.43
N MET A 73 -10.45 8.02 2.56
CA MET A 73 -11.61 8.32 3.39
C MET A 73 -11.30 8.23 4.88
N GLY A 74 -10.49 7.26 5.30
CA GLY A 74 -10.00 7.13 6.67
C GLY A 74 -9.21 8.37 7.09
N ALA A 75 -8.26 8.78 6.25
CA ALA A 75 -7.49 10.01 6.46
C ALA A 75 -8.38 11.26 6.56
N ARG A 76 -9.40 11.38 5.69
CA ARG A 76 -10.35 12.51 5.74
C ARG A 76 -11.27 12.50 6.96
N ARG A 77 -11.72 11.32 7.42
CA ARG A 77 -12.55 11.19 8.63
C ARG A 77 -11.78 11.49 9.91
N GLY A 78 -10.46 11.30 9.91
CA GLY A 78 -9.57 11.72 10.99
C GLY A 78 -9.36 13.24 11.09
N GLY A 79 -9.91 14.04 10.18
CA GLY A 79 -9.79 15.51 10.21
C GLY A 79 -8.55 16.08 9.51
N ALA A 80 -7.70 15.23 8.92
CA ALA A 80 -6.50 15.67 8.23
C ALA A 80 -6.83 16.55 7.01
N SER A 81 -6.33 17.78 7.04
CA SER A 81 -6.41 18.68 5.90
C SER A 81 -5.46 18.27 4.77
N TRP A 82 -5.80 18.62 3.52
CA TRP A 82 -4.92 18.42 2.35
C TRP A 82 -3.49 18.93 2.55
N LEU A 83 -3.32 20.01 3.33
CA LEU A 83 -2.00 20.55 3.69
C LEU A 83 -1.26 19.66 4.69
N SER A 84 -1.93 19.13 5.73
CA SER A 84 -1.29 18.23 6.69
C SER A 84 -1.03 16.86 6.09
N THR A 85 -1.89 16.33 5.23
CA THR A 85 -1.62 15.11 4.44
C THR A 85 -0.37 15.29 3.56
N PHE A 86 -0.26 16.37 2.78
CA PHE A 86 0.92 16.61 1.95
C PHE A 86 2.18 16.91 2.78
N GLY A 87 2.05 17.66 3.87
CA GLY A 87 3.18 17.95 4.77
C GLY A 87 3.70 16.72 5.49
N GLY A 88 2.79 15.87 5.99
CA GLY A 88 3.11 14.56 6.56
C GLY A 88 3.72 13.62 5.54
N LEU A 89 3.18 13.55 4.32
CA LEU A 89 3.75 12.74 3.25
C LEU A 89 5.16 13.21 2.87
N ALA A 90 5.39 14.52 2.76
CA ALA A 90 6.70 15.09 2.48
C ALA A 90 7.69 14.80 3.62
N ALA A 91 7.29 14.99 4.87
CA ALA A 91 8.11 14.68 6.04
C ALA A 91 8.40 13.17 6.16
N GLY A 92 7.42 12.31 5.85
CA GLY A 92 7.58 10.86 5.77
C GLY A 92 8.56 10.45 4.68
N VAL A 93 8.46 11.01 3.48
CA VAL A 93 9.43 10.75 2.39
C VAL A 93 10.84 11.19 2.80
N ILE A 94 11.00 12.36 3.41
CA ILE A 94 12.30 12.81 3.92
C ILE A 94 12.81 11.83 5.00
N GLY A 95 11.95 11.44 5.94
CA GLY A 95 12.28 10.49 6.99
C GLY A 95 12.69 9.12 6.45
N LEU A 96 12.06 8.65 5.36
CA LEU A 96 12.43 7.40 4.67
C LEU A 96 13.89 7.44 4.22
N PHE A 97 14.33 8.55 3.62
CA PHE A 97 15.71 8.68 3.16
C PHE A 97 16.73 8.79 4.30
N VAL A 98 16.33 9.33 5.45
CA VAL A 98 17.25 9.54 6.59
C VAL A 98 17.33 8.33 7.52
N PHE A 99 16.20 7.71 7.84
CA PHE A 99 16.10 6.64 8.86
C PHE A 99 15.46 5.35 8.32
N GLY A 100 15.27 5.23 7.00
CA GLY A 100 14.65 4.06 6.40
C GLY A 100 13.15 3.94 6.77
N PRO A 101 12.58 2.73 6.79
CA PRO A 101 11.14 2.52 6.96
C PRO A 101 10.56 3.15 8.24
N LEU A 102 11.33 3.17 9.33
CA LEU A 102 10.92 3.80 10.59
C LEU A 102 10.80 5.32 10.47
N GLY A 103 11.69 5.95 9.70
CA GLY A 103 11.64 7.37 9.41
C GLY A 103 10.44 7.77 8.57
N LEU A 104 9.95 6.88 7.70
CA LEU A 104 8.72 7.12 6.95
C LEU A 104 7.52 7.26 7.89
N ILE A 105 7.34 6.28 8.79
CA ILE A 105 6.21 6.27 9.74
C ILE A 105 6.32 7.46 10.71
N ALA A 106 7.51 7.67 11.29
CA ALA A 106 7.74 8.77 12.21
C ALA A 106 7.57 10.13 11.52
N GLY A 107 8.07 10.28 10.29
CA GLY A 107 7.94 11.52 9.52
C GLY A 107 6.50 11.80 9.08
N LEU A 108 5.73 10.77 8.72
CA LEU A 108 4.30 10.90 8.45
C LEU A 108 3.57 11.38 9.69
N LEU A 109 3.70 10.68 10.82
CA LEU A 109 3.01 11.01 12.07
C LEU A 109 3.41 12.38 12.63
N LEU A 110 4.72 12.67 12.71
CA LEU A 110 5.20 13.94 13.25
C LEU A 110 4.92 15.09 12.28
N GLY A 111 5.04 14.86 10.98
CA GLY A 111 4.80 15.87 9.95
C GLY A 111 3.34 16.27 9.85
N THR A 112 2.41 15.30 9.89
CA THR A 112 0.97 15.60 9.97
C THR A 112 0.67 16.35 11.27
N PHE A 113 1.12 15.82 12.41
CA PHE A 113 0.85 16.40 13.73
C PHE A 113 1.36 17.84 13.87
N LEU A 114 2.61 18.12 13.48
CA LEU A 114 3.21 19.46 13.57
C LEU A 114 2.52 20.47 12.66
N LEU A 115 2.10 20.07 11.45
CA LEU A 115 1.36 20.96 10.55
C LEU A 115 -0.06 21.24 11.06
N GLU A 116 -0.75 20.22 11.59
CA GLU A 116 -2.08 20.38 12.18
C GLU A 116 -2.01 21.30 13.42
N PHE A 117 -1.01 21.09 14.28
CA PHE A 117 -0.75 21.89 15.47
C PHE A 117 -0.42 23.34 15.14
N ALA A 118 0.43 23.57 14.13
CA ALA A 118 0.77 24.91 13.67
C ALA A 118 -0.44 25.67 13.11
N ARG A 119 -1.42 24.96 12.52
CA ARG A 119 -2.57 25.58 11.88
C ARG A 119 -3.71 25.89 12.85
N HIS A 120 -4.02 24.97 13.77
CA HIS A 120 -5.15 25.14 14.68
C HIS A 120 -4.75 25.73 16.04
N LYS A 121 -3.45 25.75 16.39
CA LYS A 121 -2.92 26.15 17.72
C LYS A 121 -3.64 25.50 18.92
N ASN A 122 -4.40 24.44 18.68
CA ASN A 122 -5.15 23.68 19.67
C ASN A 122 -4.58 22.26 19.70
N ALA A 123 -3.89 21.93 20.80
CA ALA A 123 -3.28 20.62 21.01
C ALA A 123 -4.31 19.47 20.97
N ASP A 124 -5.55 19.74 21.38
CA ASP A 124 -6.61 18.74 21.48
C ASP A 124 -7.18 18.28 20.13
N GLU A 125 -7.15 19.13 19.10
CA GLU A 125 -7.52 18.74 17.73
C GLU A 125 -6.37 17.99 17.03
N ALA A 126 -5.12 18.39 17.29
CA ALA A 126 -3.93 17.75 16.72
C ALA A 126 -3.70 16.31 17.23
N MET A 127 -4.10 16.01 18.47
CA MET A 127 -4.00 14.65 19.04
C MET A 127 -5.05 13.67 18.46
N ARG A 128 -6.08 14.19 17.78
CA ARG A 128 -7.16 13.37 17.18
C ARG A 128 -6.92 13.05 15.70
N ALA A 129 -5.97 13.73 15.06
CA ALA A 129 -5.56 13.54 13.67
C ALA A 129 -4.46 12.47 13.55
#